data_AF-A0AAN7W461-F1
#
_entry.id   AF-A0AAN7W461-F1
#
_cell.length_a   1.000
_cell.length_b   1.000
_cell.length_c   1.000
_cell.angle_alpha   90.00
_cell.angle_beta   90.00
_cell.angle_gamma   90.00
#
_symmetry.space_group_name_H-M   'P 1'
#
loop_
_entity.id
_entity.type
_entity.pdbx_description
1 polymer ?
#
loop_
_entity_poly.entity_id
_entity_poly.type
_entity_poly.pdbx_seq_one_letter_code
_entity_poly.pdbx_strand_id
1 'polypeptide(L)'
;MRPSSILMLCLTGLAAASPYPRQAANLTNFLLVTTSQCPSTTNSSALADVSALSLFDPYYQANYIIRTIGPGYGSLPRFNLTSGDLGSLASGPHGLGTFVYNSTGEVEGGQLMFSKEADEEGGNLALKNGYLLTVDGEEEGWTICEGPLDEEVIYWKGNSTSCTPTYIHAVAEAPY
;
A
#
# COMPACT_ATOMS: atom_id res chain seq x y z
N MET A 1 32.68 -66.59 15.96
CA MET A 1 32.98 -65.44 15.08
C MET A 1 31.64 -64.89 14.58
N ARG A 2 31.27 -63.67 14.97
CA ARG A 2 30.05 -62.97 14.51
C ARG A 2 30.50 -61.71 13.78
N PRO A 3 30.09 -61.46 12.53
CA PRO A 3 30.42 -60.21 11.86
C PRO A 3 29.49 -59.09 12.34
N SER A 4 30.09 -57.97 12.74
CA SER A 4 29.40 -56.76 13.17
C SER A 4 29.28 -55.83 11.95
N SER A 5 28.05 -55.61 11.47
CA SER A 5 27.78 -54.74 10.33
C SER A 5 27.89 -53.27 10.73
N ILE A 6 28.71 -52.51 10.00
CA ILE A 6 28.90 -51.06 10.14
C ILE A 6 27.83 -50.36 9.31
N LEU A 7 26.99 -49.53 9.95
CA LEU A 7 25.99 -48.68 9.29
C LEU A 7 26.63 -47.33 8.95
N MET A 8 26.76 -47.02 7.66
CA MET A 8 27.31 -45.76 7.15
C MET A 8 26.16 -44.78 6.88
N LEU A 9 26.06 -43.70 7.66
CA LEU A 9 25.04 -42.67 7.52
C LEU A 9 25.56 -41.55 6.60
N CYS A 10 24.99 -41.41 5.41
CA CYS A 10 25.26 -40.28 4.51
C CYS A 10 24.49 -39.04 4.98
N LEU A 11 25.20 -37.98 5.39
CA LEU A 11 24.62 -36.65 5.58
C LEU A 11 24.55 -35.93 4.22
N THR A 12 23.34 -35.76 3.68
CA THR A 12 23.09 -34.85 2.56
C THR A 12 22.88 -33.43 3.12
N GLY A 13 23.85 -32.55 2.95
CA GLY A 13 23.71 -31.13 3.25
C GLY A 13 22.81 -30.44 2.22
N LEU A 14 21.64 -29.98 2.64
CA LEU A 14 20.83 -29.05 1.84
C LEU A 14 21.49 -27.66 1.89
N ALA A 15 22.05 -27.23 0.76
CA ALA A 15 22.45 -25.85 0.56
C ALA A 15 21.19 -24.98 0.49
N ALA A 16 20.87 -24.30 1.60
CA ALA A 16 19.86 -23.25 1.60
C ALA A 16 20.41 -22.06 0.80
N ALA A 17 20.00 -21.93 -0.47
CA ALA A 17 20.23 -20.72 -1.23
C ALA A 17 19.42 -19.60 -0.59
N SER A 18 20.09 -18.70 0.13
CA SER A 18 19.46 -17.47 0.64
C SER A 18 18.99 -16.64 -0.55
N PRO A 19 17.70 -16.30 -0.66
CA PRO A 19 17.24 -15.40 -1.71
C PRO A 19 17.90 -14.05 -1.45
N TYR A 20 18.78 -13.63 -2.38
CA TYR A 20 19.29 -12.27 -2.42
C TYR A 20 18.11 -11.29 -2.43
N PRO A 21 18.13 -10.19 -1.66
CA PRO A 21 17.13 -9.15 -1.80
C PRO A 21 17.22 -8.61 -3.23
N ARG A 22 16.21 -8.91 -4.07
CA ARG A 22 16.03 -8.20 -5.34
C ARG A 22 15.88 -6.73 -4.99
N GLN A 23 16.78 -5.91 -5.52
CA GLN A 23 16.72 -4.47 -5.36
C GLN A 23 15.32 -3.99 -5.78
N ALA A 24 14.64 -3.35 -4.83
CA ALA A 24 13.34 -2.74 -5.01
C ALA A 24 13.34 -1.92 -6.31
N ALA A 25 12.41 -2.22 -7.22
CA ALA A 25 12.19 -1.33 -8.36
C ALA A 25 11.80 0.04 -7.80
N ASN A 26 12.45 1.11 -8.27
CA ASN A 26 12.05 2.47 -7.91
C ASN A 26 10.76 2.79 -8.66
N LEU A 27 9.64 2.34 -8.09
CA LEU A 27 8.33 2.40 -8.71
C LEU A 27 7.84 3.85 -8.68
N THR A 28 7.68 4.43 -9.86
CA THR A 28 7.02 5.72 -10.04
C THR A 28 5.71 5.50 -10.79
N ASN A 29 4.75 6.41 -10.62
CA ASN A 29 3.49 6.39 -11.34
C ASN A 29 2.72 5.06 -11.17
N PHE A 30 2.55 4.63 -9.92
CA PHE A 30 1.95 3.35 -9.54
C PHE A 30 0.51 3.49 -9.10
N LEU A 31 -0.21 2.38 -9.05
CA LEU A 31 -1.52 2.28 -8.42
C LEU A 31 -1.33 1.84 -6.97
N LEU A 32 -2.20 2.30 -6.08
CA LEU A 32 -2.31 1.74 -4.75
C LEU A 32 -3.50 0.79 -4.68
N VAL A 33 -3.28 -0.36 -4.06
CA VAL A 33 -4.32 -1.37 -3.83
C VAL A 33 -4.24 -1.88 -2.40
N THR A 34 -5.38 -2.25 -1.85
CA THR A 34 -5.48 -3.02 -0.60
C THR A 34 -5.39 -4.50 -0.88
N THR A 35 -4.93 -5.28 0.09
CA THR A 35 -4.91 -6.73 0.03
C THR A 35 -4.78 -7.32 1.43
N SER A 36 -5.27 -8.54 1.63
CA SER A 36 -5.08 -9.33 2.86
C SER A 36 -3.67 -9.96 2.96
N GLN A 37 -2.86 -9.90 1.89
CA GLN A 37 -1.55 -10.54 1.82
C GLN A 37 -0.40 -9.57 2.12
N CYS A 38 0.43 -9.89 3.11
CA CYS A 38 1.66 -9.14 3.38
C CYS A 38 2.76 -9.37 2.31
N PRO A 39 3.06 -10.63 1.91
CA PRO A 39 4.10 -10.85 0.91
C PRO A 39 3.66 -10.23 -0.41
N SER A 40 4.53 -9.42 -1.01
CA SER A 40 4.19 -8.89 -2.31
C SER A 40 4.49 -9.82 -3.46
N THR A 41 3.93 -9.41 -4.58
CA THR A 41 4.09 -10.02 -5.87
C THR A 41 4.22 -8.91 -6.90
N THR A 42 5.05 -9.13 -7.92
CA THR A 42 5.12 -8.25 -9.08
C THR A 42 3.89 -8.39 -9.99
N ASN A 43 3.16 -9.49 -9.86
CA ASN A 43 1.91 -9.74 -10.55
C ASN A 43 0.75 -9.33 -9.63
N SER A 44 0.16 -8.16 -9.87
CA SER A 44 -0.95 -7.62 -9.07
C SER A 44 -2.20 -8.49 -9.13
N SER A 45 -2.44 -9.22 -10.22
CA SER A 45 -3.54 -10.18 -10.35
C SER A 45 -3.38 -11.43 -9.50
N ALA A 46 -2.22 -11.65 -8.87
CA ALA A 46 -1.99 -12.76 -7.95
C ALA A 46 -2.27 -12.39 -6.48
N LEU A 47 -2.48 -11.10 -6.18
CA LEU A 47 -2.86 -10.64 -4.85
C LEU A 47 -4.30 -11.10 -4.54
N ALA A 48 -4.56 -11.44 -3.27
CA ALA A 48 -5.91 -11.78 -2.82
C ALA A 48 -6.68 -10.55 -2.33
N ASP A 49 -8.01 -10.62 -2.43
CA ASP A 49 -8.95 -9.66 -1.85
C ASP A 49 -8.65 -8.20 -2.24
N VAL A 50 -8.28 -7.97 -3.50
CA VAL A 50 -7.71 -6.70 -3.94
C VAL A 50 -8.78 -5.67 -4.21
N SER A 51 -8.66 -4.49 -3.60
CA SER A 51 -9.43 -3.31 -3.98
C SER A 51 -8.50 -2.14 -4.29
N ALA A 52 -8.73 -1.48 -5.43
CA ALA A 52 -7.94 -0.31 -5.79
C ALA A 52 -8.28 0.88 -4.89
N LEU A 53 -7.33 1.81 -4.75
CA LEU A 53 -7.49 3.00 -3.93
C LEU A 53 -7.67 4.24 -4.79
N SER A 54 -8.51 5.17 -4.32
CA SER A 54 -8.73 6.45 -4.98
C SER A 54 -8.85 7.60 -4.00
N LEU A 55 -8.42 8.78 -4.43
CA LEU A 55 -8.74 10.02 -3.74
C LEU A 55 -10.27 10.21 -3.73
N PHE A 56 -10.78 10.66 -2.59
CA PHE A 56 -12.19 10.81 -2.30
C PHE A 56 -12.43 12.13 -1.56
N ASP A 57 -13.36 12.90 -2.11
CA ASP A 57 -13.83 14.16 -1.54
C ASP A 57 -15.34 14.05 -1.35
N PRO A 58 -15.81 13.59 -0.17
CA PRO A 58 -17.23 13.37 0.08
C PRO A 58 -18.04 14.67 0.16
N TYR A 59 -17.40 15.80 0.46
CA TYR A 59 -18.09 17.03 0.87
C TYR A 59 -17.59 18.32 0.21
N TYR A 60 -16.85 18.23 -0.90
CA TYR A 60 -16.24 19.39 -1.58
C TYR A 60 -15.26 20.16 -0.68
N GLN A 61 -14.48 19.43 0.12
CA GLN A 61 -13.57 20.00 1.11
C GLN A 61 -12.15 20.17 0.54
N ALA A 62 -11.30 20.91 1.25
CA ALA A 62 -9.94 21.18 0.78
C ALA A 62 -9.06 19.91 0.71
N ASN A 63 -9.30 18.97 1.62
CA ASN A 63 -8.50 17.76 1.77
C ASN A 63 -9.25 16.52 1.28
N TYR A 64 -8.56 15.71 0.49
CA TYR A 64 -9.06 14.42 0.04
C TYR A 64 -8.67 13.36 1.05
N ILE A 65 -9.50 12.33 1.19
CA ILE A 65 -9.15 11.08 1.88
C ILE A 65 -8.95 9.98 0.84
N ILE A 66 -8.43 8.82 1.25
CA ILE A 66 -8.38 7.64 0.37
C ILE A 66 -9.54 6.71 0.69
N ARG A 67 -10.23 6.24 -0.35
CA ARG A 67 -11.22 5.16 -0.28
C ARG A 67 -10.85 3.95 -1.13
N THR A 68 -11.43 2.80 -0.82
CA THR A 68 -11.45 1.66 -1.75
C THR A 68 -12.41 1.96 -2.90
N ILE A 69 -12.09 1.46 -4.09
CA ILE A 69 -12.98 1.50 -5.24
C ILE A 69 -13.07 0.11 -5.89
N GLY A 70 -14.29 -0.27 -6.26
CA GLY A 70 -14.56 -1.52 -6.93
C GLY A 70 -14.08 -1.55 -8.38
N PRO A 71 -14.03 -2.75 -9.00
CA PRO A 71 -13.70 -2.90 -10.39
C PRO A 71 -14.71 -2.16 -11.30
N GLY A 72 -14.22 -1.60 -12.40
CA GLY A 72 -15.06 -0.94 -13.42
C GLY A 72 -15.14 0.58 -13.33
N TYR A 73 -14.47 1.22 -12.36
CA TYR A 73 -14.22 2.66 -12.43
C TYR A 73 -13.33 2.98 -13.65
N GLY A 74 -13.79 3.91 -14.50
CA GLY A 74 -13.22 4.18 -15.83
C GLY A 74 -11.77 4.69 -15.85
N SER A 75 -11.18 4.97 -14.69
CA SER A 75 -9.75 5.20 -14.50
C SER A 75 -9.36 4.93 -13.04
N LEU A 76 -8.13 4.44 -12.84
CA LEU A 76 -7.51 4.31 -11.52
C LEU A 76 -6.49 5.44 -11.33
N PRO A 77 -6.51 6.16 -10.21
CA PRO A 77 -5.53 7.22 -9.96
C PRO A 77 -4.14 6.62 -9.79
N ARG A 78 -3.16 7.36 -10.29
CA ARG A 78 -1.74 7.01 -10.13
C ARG A 78 -1.12 7.88 -9.05
N PHE A 79 -0.22 7.26 -8.30
CA PHE A 79 0.48 7.83 -7.17
C PHE A 79 1.98 7.85 -7.46
N ASN A 80 2.65 8.81 -6.84
CA ASN A 80 4.10 8.87 -6.72
C ASN A 80 4.44 9.01 -5.24
N LEU A 81 5.58 8.46 -4.82
CA LEU A 81 6.12 8.71 -3.49
C LEU A 81 7.34 9.63 -3.63
N THR A 82 7.34 10.78 -2.98
CA THR A 82 8.45 11.74 -3.01
C THR A 82 8.64 12.35 -1.63
N SER A 83 9.87 12.31 -1.12
CA SER A 83 10.22 12.87 0.20
C SER A 83 9.34 12.38 1.36
N GLY A 84 8.83 11.16 1.28
CA GLY A 84 7.96 10.60 2.32
C GLY A 84 6.47 10.90 2.14
N ASP A 85 6.09 11.54 1.04
CA ASP A 85 4.69 11.86 0.72
C ASP A 85 4.19 11.14 -0.52
N LEU A 86 2.95 10.66 -0.44
CA LEU A 86 2.20 10.20 -1.61
C LEU A 86 1.59 11.39 -2.33
N GLY A 87 1.82 11.49 -3.64
CA GLY A 87 1.22 12.50 -4.50
C GLY A 87 0.37 11.88 -5.60
N SER A 88 -0.82 12.42 -5.85
CA SER A 88 -1.69 12.01 -6.96
C SER A 88 -2.37 13.19 -7.63
N LEU A 89 -2.76 13.02 -8.90
CA LEU A 89 -3.53 14.01 -9.64
C LEU A 89 -5.03 13.80 -9.39
N ALA A 90 -5.72 14.86 -9.01
CA ALA A 90 -7.17 14.88 -8.88
C ALA A 90 -7.77 16.17 -9.42
N SER A 91 -9.04 16.11 -9.83
CA SER A 91 -9.81 17.30 -10.16
C SER A 91 -10.06 18.11 -8.90
N GLY A 92 -9.81 19.42 -8.94
CA GLY A 92 -10.10 20.31 -7.83
C GLY A 92 -11.60 20.55 -7.63
N PRO A 93 -11.98 21.22 -6.52
CA PRO A 93 -13.37 21.51 -6.20
C PRO A 93 -14.10 22.16 -7.37
N HIS A 94 -15.35 21.75 -7.60
CA HIS A 94 -16.21 22.23 -8.69
C HIS A 94 -15.59 22.13 -10.11
N GLY A 95 -14.61 21.26 -10.32
CA GLY A 95 -14.00 21.05 -11.63
C GLY A 95 -13.08 22.20 -12.07
N LEU A 96 -12.53 22.97 -11.13
CA LEU A 96 -11.65 24.14 -11.38
C LEU A 96 -10.26 23.78 -11.95
N GLY A 97 -10.10 22.58 -12.50
CA GLY A 97 -8.85 22.05 -13.07
C GLY A 97 -8.40 20.77 -12.40
N THR A 98 -7.22 20.30 -12.78
CA THR A 98 -6.55 19.15 -12.18
C THR A 98 -5.30 19.63 -11.44
N PHE A 99 -5.14 19.22 -10.19
CA PHE A 99 -4.01 19.58 -9.35
C PHE A 99 -3.33 18.33 -8.78
N VAL A 100 -2.09 18.50 -8.36
CA VAL A 100 -1.40 17.49 -7.53
C VAL A 100 -1.86 17.71 -6.09
N TYR A 101 -2.29 16.63 -5.45
CA TYR A 101 -2.56 16.56 -4.03
C TYR A 101 -1.56 15.61 -3.41
N ASN A 102 -0.87 16.05 -2.36
CA ASN A 102 0.07 15.21 -1.62
C ASN A 102 -0.47 14.88 -0.23
N SER A 103 -0.03 13.76 0.33
CA SER A 103 -0.27 13.46 1.75
C SER A 103 0.20 14.60 2.62
N THR A 104 -0.51 14.85 3.72
CA THR A 104 -0.18 15.94 4.63
C THR A 104 0.68 15.44 5.78
N GLY A 105 1.94 15.87 5.83
CA GLY A 105 2.85 15.69 6.96
C GLY A 105 3.06 14.23 7.39
N GLU A 106 3.48 14.06 8.65
CA GLU A 106 3.66 12.74 9.26
C GLU A 106 2.32 12.08 9.60
N VAL A 107 2.20 10.80 9.24
CA VAL A 107 1.03 9.98 9.57
C VAL A 107 1.18 9.42 10.99
N GLU A 108 0.62 10.11 11.97
CA GLU A 108 0.65 9.69 13.39
C GLU A 108 -0.54 8.81 13.80
N GLY A 109 -1.49 8.59 12.88
CA GLY A 109 -2.72 7.83 13.10
C GLY A 109 -3.94 8.53 12.50
N GLY A 110 -5.01 7.76 12.26
CA GLY A 110 -6.23 8.32 11.67
C GLY A 110 -6.26 8.20 10.14
N GLN A 111 -7.07 9.03 9.51
CA GLN A 111 -7.24 9.03 8.05
C GLN A 111 -6.01 9.59 7.37
N LEU A 112 -5.55 8.93 6.31
CA LEU A 112 -4.56 9.52 5.43
C LEU A 112 -5.23 10.62 4.57
N MET A 113 -4.83 11.87 4.79
CA MET A 113 -5.38 13.04 4.10
C MET A 113 -4.42 13.56 3.05
N PHE A 114 -4.98 14.18 2.00
CA PHE A 114 -4.28 14.72 0.86
C PHE A 114 -4.68 16.17 0.62
N SER A 115 -3.70 17.08 0.62
CA SER A 115 -3.89 18.50 0.39
C SER A 115 -3.17 18.95 -0.88
N LYS A 116 -3.72 19.97 -1.54
CA LYS A 116 -3.03 20.70 -2.62
C LYS A 116 -1.89 21.57 -2.07
N GLU A 117 -2.05 22.05 -0.84
CA GLU A 117 -1.08 22.84 -0.07
C GLU A 117 -0.47 21.92 0.99
N ALA A 118 0.17 20.83 0.57
CA ALA A 118 0.85 19.95 1.51
C ALA A 118 2.08 20.65 2.12
N ASP A 119 2.41 20.26 3.35
CA ASP A 119 3.55 20.82 4.09
C ASP A 119 4.87 20.64 3.32
N GLU A 120 5.79 21.59 3.48
CA GLU A 120 7.12 21.50 2.86
C GLU A 120 8.04 20.51 3.58
N GLU A 121 7.70 20.19 4.83
CA GLU A 121 8.34 19.14 5.63
C GLU A 121 7.75 17.81 5.18
N GLY A 122 8.54 17.02 4.45
CA GLY A 122 8.08 15.75 3.87
C GLY A 122 7.57 14.75 4.91
N GLY A 123 6.70 13.84 4.49
CA GLY A 123 6.07 12.84 5.37
C GLY A 123 6.95 11.65 5.76
N ASN A 124 6.30 10.64 6.35
CA ASN A 124 6.92 9.42 6.87
C ASN A 124 6.54 8.14 6.11
N LEU A 125 6.02 8.28 4.87
CA LEU A 125 5.64 7.14 4.03
C LEU A 125 6.83 6.59 3.24
N ALA A 126 6.90 5.26 3.13
CA ALA A 126 7.92 4.57 2.34
C ALA A 126 7.37 3.35 1.61
N LEU A 127 8.07 2.88 0.57
CA LEU A 127 7.80 1.59 -0.07
C LEU A 127 8.84 0.55 0.39
N LYS A 128 8.48 -0.27 1.37
CA LYS A 128 9.29 -1.41 1.79
C LYS A 128 9.38 -2.41 0.64
N ASN A 129 10.62 -2.82 0.33
CA ASN A 129 10.94 -3.68 -0.80
C ASN A 129 10.43 -3.17 -2.18
N GLY A 130 10.07 -1.89 -2.28
CA GLY A 130 9.61 -1.25 -3.52
C GLY A 130 8.12 -1.42 -3.83
N TYR A 131 7.33 -1.95 -2.91
CA TYR A 131 5.92 -2.26 -3.17
C TYR A 131 5.01 -2.11 -1.94
N LEU A 132 5.48 -2.34 -0.71
CA LEU A 132 4.63 -2.32 0.48
C LEU A 132 4.64 -0.91 1.04
N LEU A 133 3.49 -0.24 1.10
CA LEU A 133 3.41 1.07 1.71
C LEU A 133 3.54 0.93 3.22
N THR A 134 4.45 1.71 3.80
CA THR A 134 4.75 1.72 5.24
C THR A 134 4.68 3.12 5.80
N VAL A 135 4.36 3.24 7.08
CA VAL A 135 4.50 4.46 7.87
C VAL A 135 5.65 4.23 8.85
N ASP A 136 6.69 5.08 8.82
CA ASP A 136 7.90 4.91 9.65
C ASP A 136 8.57 3.52 9.52
N GLY A 137 8.43 2.91 8.34
CA GLY A 137 8.93 1.56 8.06
C GLY A 137 8.06 0.41 8.58
N GLU A 138 6.95 0.69 9.27
CA GLU A 138 5.94 -0.29 9.69
C GLU A 138 4.93 -0.55 8.55
N GLU A 139 4.82 -1.79 8.09
CA GLU A 139 3.79 -2.23 7.13
C GLU A 139 2.46 -2.63 7.79
N GLU A 140 2.49 -3.00 9.06
CA GLU A 140 1.33 -3.41 9.83
C GLU A 140 0.72 -2.20 10.54
N GLY A 141 -0.58 -1.97 10.31
CA GLY A 141 -1.29 -0.83 10.89
C GLY A 141 -2.31 -0.23 9.93
N TRP A 142 -2.21 -0.50 8.63
CA TRP A 142 -3.25 -0.10 7.68
C TRP A 142 -4.56 -0.83 7.97
N THR A 143 -5.64 -0.06 7.90
CA THR A 143 -7.00 -0.56 8.14
C THR A 143 -7.97 0.05 7.14
N ILE A 144 -8.96 -0.74 6.74
CA ILE A 144 -10.14 -0.29 5.99
C ILE A 144 -11.23 -0.07 7.02
N CYS A 145 -11.74 1.15 7.13
CA CYS A 145 -12.80 1.50 8.08
C CYS A 145 -14.01 2.09 7.35
N GLU A 146 -15.19 1.98 7.94
CA GLU A 146 -16.37 2.71 7.49
C GLU A 146 -16.12 4.23 7.60
N GLY A 147 -16.37 4.94 6.49
CA GLY A 147 -16.12 6.36 6.34
C GLY A 147 -17.35 7.15 5.88
N PRO A 148 -17.15 8.40 5.44
CA PRO A 148 -18.23 9.24 4.94
C PRO A 148 -19.03 8.61 3.81
N LEU A 149 -20.35 8.83 3.82
CA LEU A 149 -21.28 8.30 2.80
C LEU A 149 -21.29 6.77 2.70
N ASP A 150 -21.02 6.08 3.81
CA ASP A 150 -20.97 4.62 3.92
C ASP A 150 -19.88 3.97 3.03
N GLU A 151 -18.88 4.76 2.64
CA GLU A 151 -17.74 4.30 1.83
C GLU A 151 -16.62 3.76 2.71
N GLU A 152 -15.87 2.79 2.21
CA GLU A 152 -14.70 2.21 2.88
C GLU A 152 -13.45 3.07 2.68
N VAL A 153 -12.86 3.57 3.76
CA VAL A 153 -11.74 4.51 3.72
C VAL A 153 -10.51 3.98 4.47
N ILE A 154 -9.34 4.50 4.08
CA ILE A 154 -8.07 4.05 4.62
C ILE A 154 -7.65 4.84 5.86
N TYR A 155 -7.32 4.09 6.90
CA TYR A 155 -6.79 4.59 8.16
C TYR A 155 -5.45 3.95 8.50
N TRP A 156 -4.56 4.73 9.10
CA TRP A 156 -3.42 4.23 9.85
C TRP A 156 -3.81 4.00 11.32
N LYS A 157 -3.55 2.79 11.82
CA LYS A 157 -3.85 2.35 13.19
C LYS A 157 -5.31 2.60 13.60
N GLY A 158 -6.25 2.38 12.67
CA GLY A 158 -7.68 2.45 12.94
C GLY A 158 -8.09 1.41 13.97
N ASN A 159 -8.87 1.82 14.97
CA ASN A 159 -9.22 0.97 16.12
C ASN A 159 -10.74 0.84 16.36
N SER A 160 -11.56 1.37 15.44
CA SER A 160 -13.01 1.19 15.48
C SER A 160 -13.38 -0.27 15.24
N THR A 161 -14.53 -0.69 15.75
CA THR A 161 -15.09 -2.02 15.46
C THR A 161 -15.43 -2.24 13.99
N SER A 162 -15.55 -1.15 13.22
CA SER A 162 -15.75 -1.18 11.76
C SER A 162 -14.44 -1.32 10.97
N CYS A 163 -13.27 -1.26 11.63
CA CYS A 163 -11.98 -1.32 10.96
C CYS A 163 -11.50 -2.76 10.78
N THR A 164 -11.13 -3.12 9.54
CA THR A 164 -10.50 -4.39 9.21
C THR A 164 -9.03 -4.18 8.83
N PRO A 165 -8.08 -4.97 9.36
CA PRO A 165 -6.68 -4.89 8.96
C PRO A 165 -6.48 -5.20 7.48
N THR A 166 -5.56 -4.47 6.84
CA THR A 166 -5.16 -4.67 5.45
C THR A 166 -3.67 -4.37 5.28
N TYR A 167 -3.12 -4.73 4.12
CA TYR A 167 -1.87 -4.16 3.59
C TYR A 167 -2.18 -3.24 2.42
N ILE A 168 -1.27 -2.32 2.13
CA ILE A 168 -1.35 -1.44 0.96
C ILE A 168 -0.14 -1.71 0.07
N HIS A 169 -0.42 -2.11 -1.17
CA HIS A 169 0.58 -2.41 -2.18
C HIS A 169 0.59 -1.34 -3.27
N ALA A 170 1.78 -0.90 -3.64
CA ALA A 170 2.05 -0.18 -4.87
C ALA A 170 2.26 -1.18 -6.01
N VAL A 171 1.44 -1.07 -7.05
CA VAL A 171 1.46 -1.96 -8.21
C VAL A 171 1.55 -1.18 -9.52
N ALA A 172 2.23 -1.74 -10.53
CA ALA A 172 2.41 -1.06 -11.81
C ALA A 172 1.15 -1.07 -12.69
N GLU A 173 0.34 -2.13 -12.56
CA GLU A 173 -0.83 -2.42 -13.38
C GLU A 173 -2.04 -2.77 -12.51
N ALA A 174 -3.24 -2.54 -13.05
CA ALA A 174 -4.48 -2.86 -12.37
C ALA A 174 -4.52 -4.36 -12.03
N PRO A 175 -5.11 -4.75 -10.89
CA PRO A 175 -5.13 -6.14 -10.44
C PRO A 175 -6.12 -7.05 -11.19
N TYR A 176 -6.87 -6.52 -12.18
CA TYR A 176 -7.93 -7.20 -12.93
C TYR A 176 -7.89 -6.89 -14.43
#